data_AF-A0A4R1Y487-F1
#
_entry.id   AF-A0A4R1Y487-F1
#
_cell.length_a   1.000
_cell.length_b   1.000
_cell.length_c   1.000
_cell.angle_alpha   90.00
_cell.angle_beta   90.00
_cell.angle_gamma   90.00
#
_symmetry.space_group_name_H-M   'P 1'
#
loop_
_entity.id
_entity.type
_entity.pdbx_description
1 polymer ?
#
loop_
_entity_poly.entity_id
_entity_poly.type
_entity_poly.pdbx_seq_one_letter_code
_entity_poly.pdbx_strand_id
1 'polypeptide(L)' 'MNILKIILKETVGLFIDDGALALFATLLIALTGGLVKYAGIDGLLGAAILFIGCLLILAESVARAARRKFKD' A
#
# COMPACT_ATOMS: atom_id res chain seq x y z
N MET A 1 31.14 -5.60 2.33
CA MET A 1 30.28 -4.75 3.20
C MET A 1 29.92 -3.50 2.42
N ASN A 2 28.83 -3.56 1.66
CA ASN A 2 28.39 -2.43 0.83
C ASN A 2 27.10 -1.90 1.45
N ILE A 3 27.14 -0.69 2.01
CA ILE A 3 26.04 -0.09 2.77
C ILE A 3 24.74 -0.10 1.96
N LEU A 4 24.86 0.03 0.63
CA LEU A 4 23.77 -0.07 -0.35
C LEU A 4 23.03 -1.42 -0.30
N LYS A 5 23.75 -2.54 -0.14
CA LYS A 5 23.13 -3.87 -0.04
C LYS A 5 22.34 -4.04 1.25
N ILE A 6 22.75 -3.39 2.34
CA ILE A 6 22.07 -3.46 3.64
C ILE A 6 20.79 -2.63 3.59
N ILE A 7 20.88 -1.38 3.10
CA ILE A 7 19.72 -0.50 2.96
C ILE A 7 18.68 -1.12 2.01
N LEU A 8 19.11 -1.68 0.87
CA LEU A 8 18.20 -2.39 -0.04
C LEU A 8 17.56 -3.61 0.62
N LYS A 9 18.32 -4.40 1.37
CA LYS A 9 17.80 -5.59 2.05
C LYS A 9 16.84 -5.23 3.19
N GLU A 10 17.10 -4.19 3.97
CA GLU A 10 16.19 -3.69 5.00
C GLU A 10 14.94 -3.05 4.37
N THR A 11 15.09 -2.30 3.28
CA THR A 11 13.95 -1.67 2.59
C THR A 11 13.03 -2.73 1.98
N VAL A 12 13.61 -3.74 1.32
CA VAL A 12 12.87 -4.89 0.77
C VAL A 12 12.30 -5.74 1.90
N GLY A 13 13.04 -5.95 2.99
CA GLY A 13 12.58 -6.66 4.18
C GLY A 13 11.39 -5.99 4.85
N LEU A 14 11.40 -4.66 4.98
CA LEU A 14 10.30 -3.86 5.51
C LEU A 14 9.06 -3.96 4.60
N PHE A 15 9.26 -3.88 3.28
CA PHE A 15 8.17 -4.00 2.31
C PHE A 15 7.53 -5.40 2.29
N ILE A 16 8.34 -6.45 2.52
CA ILE A 16 7.89 -7.85 2.59
C ILE A 16 7.20 -8.13 3.94
N ASP A 17 7.68 -7.56 5.04
CA ASP A 17 7.04 -7.68 6.37
C ASP A 17 5.69 -6.94 6.41
N ASP A 18 5.58 -5.84 5.65
CA ASP A 18 4.32 -5.17 5.28
C ASP A 18 3.64 -5.82 4.06
N GLY A 19 3.92 -7.07 3.70
CA GLY A 19 3.42 -7.70 2.46
C GLY A 19 1.91 -7.65 2.25
N ALA A 20 1.12 -7.55 3.33
CA ALA A 20 -0.31 -7.26 3.25
C ALA A 20 -0.61 -5.89 2.64
N LEU A 21 0.16 -4.85 2.98
CA LEU A 21 0.05 -3.49 2.47
C LEU A 21 0.29 -3.40 0.97
N ALA A 22 1.36 -4.05 0.48
CA ALA A 22 1.68 -4.08 -0.93
C ALA A 22 0.59 -4.81 -1.75
N LEU A 23 0.06 -5.90 -1.20
CA LEU A 23 -1.10 -6.60 -1.77
C LEU A 23 -2.33 -5.70 -1.81
N PHE A 24 -2.70 -5.04 -0.72
CA PHE A 24 -3.84 -4.13 -0.67
C PHE A 24 -3.71 -2.98 -1.68
N ALA A 25 -2.53 -2.36 -1.79
CA ALA A 25 -2.29 -1.28 -2.73
C ALA A 25 -2.39 -1.78 -4.20
N THR A 26 -1.79 -2.92 -4.51
CA THR A 26 -1.85 -3.53 -5.84
C THR A 26 -3.29 -3.87 -6.23
N LEU A 27 -4.06 -4.43 -5.29
CA LEU A 27 -5.46 -4.81 -5.50
C LEU A 27 -6.35 -3.57 -5.68
N LEU A 28 -6.13 -2.51 -4.90
CA LEU A 28 -6.81 -1.23 -5.06
C LEU A 28 -6.54 -0.59 -6.44
N ILE A 29 -5.29 -0.64 -6.91
CA ILE A 29 -4.91 -0.13 -8.24
C ILE A 29 -5.58 -0.94 -9.34
N ALA A 30 -5.53 -2.27 -9.25
CA ALA A 30 -6.15 -3.15 -10.24
C ALA A 30 -7.67 -2.93 -10.32
N LEU A 31 -8.34 -2.84 -9.17
CA LEU A 31 -9.78 -2.54 -9.11
C LEU A 31 -10.08 -1.16 -9.68
N THR A 32 -9.41 -0.11 -9.21
CA THR A 32 -9.72 1.25 -9.65
C THR A 32 -9.43 1.45 -11.14
N GLY A 33 -8.33 0.87 -11.65
CA GLY A 33 -8.03 0.86 -13.08
C GLY A 33 -9.07 0.09 -13.89
N GLY A 34 -9.57 -1.04 -13.37
CA GLY A 34 -10.68 -1.77 -13.98
C GLY A 34 -11.98 -0.99 -14.00
N LEU A 35 -12.32 -0.31 -12.90
CA LEU A 35 -13.50 0.56 -12.78
C LEU A 35 -13.46 1.72 -13.79
N VAL A 36 -12.33 2.42 -13.91
CA VAL A 36 -12.18 3.50 -14.89
C VAL A 36 -12.23 2.96 -16.33
N LYS A 37 -11.53 1.86 -16.61
CA LYS A 37 -11.40 1.33 -17.98
C LYS A 37 -12.66 0.62 -18.48
N TYR A 38 -13.33 -0.16 -17.64
CA TYR A 38 -14.45 -1.02 -18.04
C TYR A 38 -15.82 -0.48 -17.63
N ALA A 39 -15.92 0.23 -16.51
CA ALA A 39 -17.19 0.81 -16.05
C ALA A 39 -17.38 2.27 -16.50
N GLY A 40 -16.40 2.86 -17.21
CA GLY A 40 -16.50 4.21 -17.77
C GLY A 40 -16.59 5.32 -16.71
N ILE A 41 -16.09 5.05 -15.50
CA ILE A 41 -16.07 6.03 -14.42
C ILE A 41 -15.10 7.17 -14.79
N ASP A 42 -15.50 8.40 -14.47
CA ASP A 42 -14.69 9.59 -14.68
C ASP A 42 -13.30 9.41 -14.04
N GLY A 43 -12.25 9.77 -14.78
CA GLY A 43 -10.87 9.65 -14.32
C GLY A 43 -10.59 10.40 -13.02
N LEU A 44 -11.31 11.51 -12.77
CA LEU A 44 -11.19 12.27 -11.53
C LEU A 44 -11.75 11.49 -10.32
N LEU A 45 -12.87 10.80 -10.51
CA LEU A 45 -13.45 9.91 -9.50
C LEU A 45 -12.52 8.72 -9.23
N GLY A 46 -11.95 8.12 -10.28
CA GLY A 46 -10.94 7.07 -10.13
C GLY A 46 -9.71 7.54 -9.35
N ALA A 47 -9.20 8.74 -9.64
CA ALA A 47 -8.07 9.32 -8.91
C ALA A 47 -8.41 9.59 -7.43
N ALA A 48 -9.62 10.08 -7.14
CA ALA A 48 -10.08 10.30 -5.77
C ALA A 48 -10.19 8.97 -4.98
N ILE A 49 -10.73 7.92 -5.60
CA ILE A 49 -10.82 6.57 -5.00
C ILE A 49 -9.43 6.04 -4.69
N LEU A 50 -8.47 6.16 -5.63
CA LEU A 50 -7.10 5.75 -5.40
C LEU A 50 -6.44 6.53 -4.26
N PHE A 51 -6.60 7.85 -4.25
CA PHE A 51 -6.00 8.70 -3.25
C PHE A 51 -6.51 8.35 -1.84
N ILE A 52 -7.84 8.29 -1.66
CA ILE A 52 -8.44 7.95 -0.38
C ILE A 52 -8.12 6.50 0.01
N GLY A 53 -8.20 5.56 -0.93
CA GLY A 53 -7.89 4.16 -0.66
C GLY A 53 -6.43 3.96 -0.22
N CYS A 54 -5.47 4.65 -0.84
CA CYS A 54 -4.07 4.63 -0.42
C CYS A 54 -3.89 5.21 1.00
N LEU A 55 -4.58 6.29 1.35
CA LEU A 55 -4.55 6.85 2.70
C LEU A 55 -5.10 5.88 3.75
N LEU A 56 -6.19 5.18 3.44
CA LEU A 56 -6.78 4.18 4.34
C LEU A 56 -5.84 2.98 4.53
N ILE A 57 -5.24 2.50 3.45
CA ILE A 57 -4.25 1.42 3.47
C ILE A 57 -3.06 1.81 4.36
N LEU A 58 -2.54 3.03 4.21
CA LEU A 58 -1.47 3.57 5.04
C LEU A 58 -1.89 3.69 6.52
N ALA A 59 -3.06 4.27 6.79
CA ALA A 59 -3.59 4.40 8.14
C ALA A 59 -3.73 3.03 8.83
N GLU A 60 -4.18 2.01 8.09
CA GLU A 60 -4.29 0.67 8.64
C GLU A 60 -2.92 0.03 8.88
N SER A 61 -1.91 0.27 8.03
CA SER A 61 -0.54 -0.20 8.33
C SER A 61 0.01 0.45 9.58
N VAL A 62 -0.13 1.77 9.72
CA VAL A 62 0.34 2.48 10.92
C VAL A 62 -0.40 1.97 12.15
N ALA A 63 -1.72 1.78 12.07
CA ALA A 63 -2.52 1.26 13.18
C ALA A 63 -2.15 -0.20 13.53
N ARG A 64 -1.90 -1.06 12.54
CA ARG A 64 -1.42 -2.44 12.76
C ARG A 64 -0.03 -2.44 13.41
N ALA A 65 0.89 -1.62 12.92
CA ALA A 65 2.23 -1.50 13.47
C ALA A 65 2.19 -0.99 14.93
N ALA A 66 1.38 0.02 15.21
CA ALA A 66 1.15 0.51 16.57
C ALA A 66 0.59 -0.59 17.48
N ARG A 67 -0.45 -1.32 17.05
CA ARG A 67 -1.04 -2.43 17.83
C ARG A 67 -0.06 -3.57 18.11
N ARG A 68 0.82 -3.89 17.17
CA ARG A 68 1.89 -4.89 17.40
C ARG A 68 2.88 -4.40 18.45
N LYS A 69 3.29 -3.13 18.35
CA LYS A 69 4.30 -2.53 19.24
C LYS A 69 3.83 -2.30 20.69
N PHE A 70 2.52 -2.20 20.94
CA PHE A 70 1.94 -2.05 22.28
C PHE A 70 1.54 -3.38 22.94
N LYS A 71 1.77 -4.52 22.28
CA LYS A 71 1.43 -5.85 22.79
C LYS A 71 2.66 -6.63 23.32
N ASP A 72 3.86 -6.08 23.16
CA ASP A 72 5.11 -6.53 23.78
C ASP A 72 5.48 -5.63 24.96
#